data_AF-A0A9P4H3X8-F1
#
_entry.id   AF-A0A9P4H3X8-F1
#
_cell.length_a   1.000
_cell.length_b   1.000
_cell.length_c   1.000
_cell.angle_alpha   90.00
_cell.angle_beta   90.00
_cell.angle_gamma   90.00
#
_symmetry.space_group_name_H-M   'P 1'
#
loop_
_entity.id
_entity.type
_entity.pdbx_description
1 polymer ?
#
loop_
_entity_poly.entity_id
_entity_poly.type
_entity_poly.pdbx_seq_one_letter_code
_entity_poly.pdbx_strand_id
1 'polypeptide(L)'
;LSYVWGPSGDNRPIKLNSKSFMVRKNLWDFLYAASIESHRVFTTGCFRSIWIDALCIDHDSVLERNHQVQQMGPICSNAANVVAWLG
;
A
#
# COMPACT_ATOMS: atom_id res chain seq x y z
N LEU A 1 -4.51 -0.76 2.59
CA LEU A 1 -3.73 -0.97 3.84
C LEU A 1 -3.69 0.35 4.62
N SER A 2 -4.88 0.91 4.92
CA SER A 2 -5.04 2.37 5.02
C SER A 2 -5.31 2.92 6.41
N TYR A 3 -5.68 2.10 7.39
CA TYR A 3 -6.21 2.63 8.64
C TYR A 3 -5.69 1.85 9.84
N VAL A 4 -4.41 2.04 10.16
CA VAL A 4 -3.95 1.78 11.52
C VAL A 4 -3.70 3.11 12.20
N TRP A 5 -4.60 3.43 13.12
CA TRP A 5 -4.42 4.47 14.12
C TRP A 5 -3.33 3.99 15.07
N GLY A 6 -2.16 4.64 15.02
CA GLY A 6 -1.02 4.29 15.85
C GLY A 6 0.03 5.41 15.84
N PRO A 7 0.84 5.53 16.90
CA PRO A 7 1.77 6.64 17.07
C PRO A 7 2.69 6.78 15.85
N SER A 8 2.88 8.01 15.40
CA SER A 8 3.65 8.43 14.22
C SER A 8 5.17 8.15 14.30
N GLY A 9 5.61 7.32 15.25
CA GLY A 9 7.01 7.22 15.64
C GLY A 9 7.87 6.19 14.90
N ASP A 10 7.29 5.10 14.38
CA ASP A 10 8.08 4.01 13.79
C ASP A 10 7.89 3.96 12.27
N ASN A 11 8.56 4.89 11.59
CA ASN A 11 8.65 4.93 10.13
C ASN A 11 9.90 4.21 9.66
N ARG A 12 9.78 3.42 8.59
CA ARG A 12 10.86 2.64 7.99
C ARG A 12 11.04 3.02 6.53
N PRO A 13 12.29 3.02 6.02
CA PRO A 13 12.55 3.35 4.63
C PRO A 13 12.16 2.18 3.71
N ILE A 14 11.59 2.53 2.56
CA ILE A 14 11.45 1.66 1.39
C ILE A 14 12.06 2.36 0.17
N LYS A 15 12.37 1.59 -0.87
CA LYS A 15 12.82 2.13 -2.15
C LYS A 15 11.61 2.24 -3.09
N LEU A 16 11.17 3.46 -3.37
CA LEU A 16 10.07 3.77 -4.28
C LEU A 16 10.62 4.55 -5.48
N ASN A 17 10.50 4.02 -6.69
CA ASN A 17 11.04 4.64 -7.92
C ASN A 17 12.50 5.13 -7.76
N SER A 18 13.33 4.29 -7.14
CA SER A 18 14.74 4.57 -6.82
C SER A 18 15.00 5.68 -5.79
N LYS A 19 13.96 6.22 -5.14
CA LYS A 19 14.06 7.17 -4.03
C LYS A 19 13.76 6.47 -2.71
N SER A 20 14.39 6.95 -1.63
CA SER A 20 14.02 6.53 -0.27
C SER A 20 12.69 7.19 0.10
N PHE A 21 11.72 6.39 0.52
CA PHE A 21 10.41 6.84 0.96
C PHE A 21 10.10 6.24 2.33
N MET A 22 9.64 7.07 3.27
CA MET A 22 9.36 6.63 4.63
C MET A 22 7.92 6.16 4.74
N VAL A 23 7.73 4.91 5.13
CA VAL A 23 6.40 4.32 5.39
C VAL A 23 6.25 3.93 6.84
N ARG A 24 5.01 3.84 7.32
CA ARG A 24 4.75 3.32 8.67
C ARG A 24 5.18 1.85 8.78
N LYS A 25 5.58 1.43 9.98
CA LYS A 25 5.97 0.04 10.28
C LYS A 25 4.98 -1.01 9.76
N ASN A 26 3.67 -0.82 9.93
CA ASN A 26 2.67 -1.79 9.46
C ASN A 26 2.74 -2.05 7.94
N LEU A 27 2.86 -0.97 7.15
CA LEU A 27 3.02 -1.10 5.70
C LEU A 27 4.37 -1.72 5.34
N TRP A 28 5.43 -1.38 6.08
CA TRP A 28 6.75 -2.00 5.91
C TRP A 28 6.69 -3.51 6.16
N ASP A 29 6.07 -3.94 7.26
CA ASP A 29 5.94 -5.35 7.64
C ASP A 29 5.12 -6.12 6.58
N PHE A 30 4.04 -5.52 6.07
CA PHE A 30 3.28 -6.08 4.95
C PHE A 30 4.14 -6.23 3.69
N LEU A 31 4.85 -5.17 3.28
CA LEU A 31 5.69 -5.21 2.08
C LEU A 31 6.81 -6.24 2.21
N TYR A 32 7.40 -6.36 3.41
CA TYR A 32 8.43 -7.34 3.72
C TYR A 32 7.86 -8.77 3.62
N ALA A 33 6.72 -9.04 4.27
CA ALA A 33 6.04 -10.33 4.18
C ALA A 33 5.64 -10.67 2.73
N ALA A 34 5.03 -9.73 2.01
CA ALA A 34 4.65 -9.89 0.61
C ALA A 34 5.87 -10.15 -0.31
N SER A 35 7.04 -9.58 0.01
CA SER A 35 8.27 -9.82 -0.73
C SER A 35 8.80 -11.24 -0.54
N ILE A 36 8.64 -11.82 0.65
CA ILE A 36 9.08 -13.18 0.99
C ILE A 36 8.08 -14.21 0.44
N GLU A 37 6.79 -13.97 0.62
CA GLU A 37 5.69 -14.84 0.15
C GLU A 37 5.49 -14.76 -1.38
N SER A 38 6.27 -13.91 -2.05
CA SER A 38 6.19 -13.64 -3.48
C SER A 38 6.25 -14.90 -4.33
N HIS A 39 6.89 -15.97 -3.85
CA HIS A 39 6.94 -17.27 -4.53
C HIS A 39 5.58 -17.97 -4.72
N ARG A 40 4.53 -17.64 -3.96
CA ARG A 40 3.21 -18.29 -4.08
C ARG A 40 2.09 -17.35 -4.51
N VAL A 41 2.16 -16.06 -4.18
CA VAL A 41 1.07 -15.09 -4.42
C VAL A 41 1.40 -14.10 -5.55
N PHE A 42 2.67 -13.74 -5.76
CA PHE A 42 3.06 -12.66 -6.67
C PHE A 42 3.91 -13.10 -7.88
N THR A 43 4.44 -14.34 -7.89
CA THR A 43 5.29 -14.90 -8.97
C THR A 43 4.53 -15.47 -10.16
N THR A 44 3.24 -15.78 -10.04
CA THR A 44 2.45 -16.36 -11.14
C THR A 44 1.99 -15.32 -12.16
N GLY A 45 2.82 -14.32 -12.50
CA GLY A 45 2.60 -13.40 -13.62
C GLY A 45 1.30 -12.56 -13.62
N CYS A 46 0.43 -12.75 -12.63
CA CYS A 46 -0.96 -12.28 -12.59
C CYS A 46 -1.11 -11.04 -11.72
N PHE A 47 -0.27 -10.88 -10.69
CA PHE A 47 -0.23 -9.68 -9.85
C PHE A 47 0.93 -8.78 -10.25
N ARG A 48 0.82 -8.13 -11.42
CA ARG A 48 1.84 -7.17 -11.89
C ARG A 48 1.76 -5.81 -11.20
N SER A 49 0.66 -5.54 -10.49
CA SER A 49 0.42 -4.23 -9.86
C SER A 49 -0.41 -4.41 -8.60
N ILE A 50 0.07 -3.86 -7.49
CA ILE A 50 -0.67 -3.74 -6.25
C ILE A 50 -0.97 -2.26 -6.02
N TRP A 51 -2.23 -1.95 -5.72
CA TRP A 51 -2.61 -0.61 -5.32
C TRP A 51 -2.57 -0.52 -3.79
N ILE A 52 -1.78 0.42 -3.27
CA ILE A 52 -1.62 0.67 -1.84
C ILE A 52 -1.92 2.15 -1.63
N ASP A 53 -3.05 2.44 -0.99
CA ASP A 53 -3.51 3.81 -0.72
C ASP A 53 -2.41 4.71 -0.15
N ALA A 54 -1.66 4.22 0.84
CA ALA A 54 -0.56 4.93 1.50
C ALA A 54 0.63 5.28 0.60
N LEU A 55 0.70 4.71 -0.61
CA LEU A 55 1.71 4.99 -1.62
C LEU A 55 1.13 5.66 -2.88
N CYS A 56 -0.12 5.36 -3.22
CA CYS A 56 -0.77 5.84 -4.43
C CYS A 56 -1.53 7.15 -4.24
N ILE A 57 -1.84 7.54 -3.00
CA ILE A 57 -2.51 8.79 -2.67
C ILE A 57 -1.50 9.76 -2.08
N ASP A 58 -1.47 10.99 -2.60
CA ASP A 58 -0.74 12.08 -1.98
C ASP A 58 -1.49 12.53 -0.72
N HIS A 59 -0.90 12.23 0.43
CA HIS A 59 -1.47 12.56 1.72
C HIS A 59 -1.33 14.05 2.09
N ASP A 60 -0.44 14.80 1.43
CA ASP A 60 -0.21 16.23 1.70
C ASP A 60 -1.19 17.12 0.91
N SER A 61 -1.74 16.61 -0.19
CA SER A 61 -2.75 17.31 -0.99
C SER A 61 -4.17 16.89 -0.63
N VAL A 62 -4.87 17.71 0.15
CA VAL A 62 -6.27 17.45 0.56
C VAL A 62 -7.20 17.32 -0.65
N LEU A 63 -6.96 18.08 -1.73
CA LEU A 63 -7.74 18.02 -2.96
C LEU A 63 -7.55 16.68 -3.68
N GLU A 64 -6.30 16.23 -3.82
CA GLU A 64 -5.97 14.96 -4.49
C GLU A 64 -6.44 13.78 -3.64
N ARG A 65 -6.20 13.80 -2.33
CA ARG A 65 -6.73 12.81 -1.38
C ARG A 65 -8.24 12.66 -1.49
N ASN A 66 -9.00 13.75 -1.48
CA ASN A 66 -10.46 13.67 -1.58
C ASN A 66 -10.91 13.09 -2.93
N HIS A 67 -10.20 13.41 -4.01
CA HIS A 67 -10.44 12.83 -5.33
C HIS A 67 -10.12 11.33 -5.38
N GLN A 68 -8.96 10.91 -4.88
CA GLN A 68 -8.54 9.51 -4.84
C GLN A 68 -9.43 8.65 -3.93
N VAL A 69 -9.88 9.20 -2.79
CA VAL A 69 -10.81 8.51 -1.89
C VAL A 69 -12.15 8.21 -2.59
N GLN A 70 -12.63 9.12 -3.45
CA GLN A 70 -13.82 8.84 -4.27
C GLN A 70 -13.57 7.73 -5.30
N GLN A 71 -12.33 7.54 -5.75
CA GLN A 71 -11.95 6.47 -6.68
C GLN A 71 -11.69 5.12 -5.99
N MET A 72 -11.54 5.07 -4.66
CA MET A 72 -11.30 3.82 -3.92
C MET A 72 -12.40 2.78 -4.14
N GLY A 73 -13.68 3.20 -4.17
CA GLY A 73 -14.80 2.30 -4.41
C GLY A 73 -14.66 1.56 -5.75
N PRO A 74 -14.57 2.28 -6.88
CA PRO A 74 -14.30 1.70 -8.19
C PRO A 74 -13.01 0.87 -8.28
N ILE A 75 -11.92 1.29 -7.62
CA ILE A 75 -10.64 0.55 -7.65
C ILE A 75 -10.80 -0.78 -6.92
N CYS A 76 -11.36 -0.77 -5.72
CA CYS A 76 -11.61 -1.99 -4.94
C CYS A 76 -12.61 -2.92 -5.63
N SER A 77 -13.66 -2.38 -6.26
CA SER A 77 -14.67 -3.21 -6.94
C SER A 77 -14.15 -3.86 -8.22
N ASN A 78 -13.19 -3.22 -8.90
CA ASN A 78 -12.57 -3.76 -10.11
C ASN A 78 -11.27 -4.54 -9.83
N ALA A 79 -10.83 -4.61 -8.57
CA ALA A 79 -9.64 -5.36 -8.21
C ALA A 79 -9.89 -6.86 -8.36
N ALA A 80 -8.96 -7.57 -9.00
CA ALA A 80 -9.03 -9.03 -9.10
C ALA A 80 -9.05 -9.70 -7.73
N ASN A 81 -8.32 -9.13 -6.77
CA ASN A 81 -8.29 -9.56 -5.38
C ASN A 81 -8.09 -8.36 -4.46
N VAL A 82 -8.71 -8.41 -3.28
CA VAL A 82 -8.52 -7.42 -2.21
C VAL A 82 -7.85 -8.11 -1.04
N VAL A 83 -6.72 -7.57 -0.59
CA VAL A 83 -5.93 -8.13 0.53
C VAL A 83 -6.13 -7.26 1.77
N ALA A 84 -6.53 -7.89 2.87
CA ALA A 84 -6.53 -7.28 4.19
C ALA A 84 -5.29 -7.72 4.98
N TRP A 85 -4.62 -6.77 5.62
CA TRP A 85 -3.47 -7.01 6.50
C TRP A 85 -3.80 -6.44 7.87
N LEU A 86 -3.78 -7.29 8.89
CA LEU A 86 -4.23 -6.95 10.24
C LEU A 86 -3.10 -6.46 11.16
N GLY A 87 -1.85 -6.45 10.68
CA GLY A 87 -0.69 -6.16 11.51
C GLY A 87 -0.07 -7.42 12.10
#